data_AF-A0A292RUW2-F1
#
_entry.id   AF-A0A292RUW2-F1
#
_cell.length_a   1.000
_cell.length_b   1.000
_cell.length_c   1.000
_cell.angle_alpha   90.00
_cell.angle_beta   90.00
_cell.angle_gamma   90.00
#
_symmetry.space_group_name_H-M   'P 1'
#
loop_
_entity.id
_entity.type
_entity.pdbx_description
1 polymer ?
#
loop_
_entity_poly.entity_id
_entity_poly.type
_entity_poly.pdbx_seq_one_letter_code
_entity_poly.pdbx_strand_id
1 'polypeptide(L)'
;MSKKIILLVSMLAISGLLIGCNSDSNVESSTSETTIAASSEVASSTQSTSSKATSKTETTTSKATSATQSTTKNSKKDNSKSENKTKTKNSNSEKSESSVLSKNETSAFELMPTQFIFSSGVGNWRTVLNIDKDGSFTGEFSDSDMGIGGEDYPNGTTYICNFNGKFSTPKKIDEYMYSMKLTSMVVENNEGDTYYDNGVKYVYSKPNGMDNASDFKIYFPGIKISDLPKQVVAWCPIGTSEAETLPYYVIYNEVGQSAFIGIVN
;
A
#
# COMPACT_ATOMS: atom_id res chain seq x y z
N MET A 1 36.79 -17.61 7.84
CA MET A 1 36.43 -17.51 9.27
C MET A 1 35.07 -16.83 9.36
N SER A 2 34.04 -17.51 9.87
CA SER A 2 32.67 -16.97 9.86
C SER A 2 32.43 -16.15 11.13
N LYS A 3 32.34 -14.82 11.01
CA LYS A 3 31.98 -13.94 12.13
C LYS A 3 30.49 -14.12 12.44
N LYS A 4 30.17 -14.68 13.61
CA LYS A 4 28.80 -14.65 14.15
C LYS A 4 28.53 -13.23 14.66
N ILE A 5 27.49 -12.58 14.13
CA ILE A 5 26.95 -11.35 14.71
C ILE A 5 26.03 -11.76 15.86
N ILE A 6 26.25 -11.18 17.04
CA ILE A 6 25.38 -11.36 18.21
C ILE A 6 24.49 -10.13 18.28
N LEU A 7 23.19 -10.29 18.04
CA LEU A 7 22.21 -9.26 18.37
C LEU A 7 21.99 -9.24 19.88
N LEU A 8 22.26 -8.08 20.49
CA LEU A 8 21.86 -7.78 21.86
C LEU A 8 20.49 -7.11 21.84
N VAL A 9 19.45 -7.85 22.23
CA VAL A 9 18.11 -7.30 22.43
C VAL A 9 18.05 -6.63 23.81
N SER A 10 18.00 -5.30 23.84
CA SER A 10 17.84 -4.53 25.07
C SER A 10 16.37 -4.44 25.47
N MET A 11 15.92 -5.30 26.38
CA MET A 11 14.65 -5.09 27.08
C MET A 11 14.73 -3.82 27.95
N LEU A 12 14.01 -2.77 27.56
CA LEU A 12 13.66 -1.70 28.50
C LEU A 12 12.41 -2.13 29.27
N ALA A 13 12.56 -2.36 30.57
CA ALA A 13 11.43 -2.57 31.46
C ALA A 13 10.77 -1.21 31.78
N ILE A 14 9.55 -0.99 31.26
CA ILE A 14 8.73 0.17 31.64
C ILE A 14 7.99 -0.19 32.92
N SER A 15 8.46 0.32 34.06
CA SER A 15 7.77 0.21 35.34
C SER A 15 6.52 1.10 35.34
N GLY A 16 5.34 0.50 35.34
CA GLY A 16 4.07 1.24 35.40
C GLY A 16 3.86 1.95 36.73
N LEU A 17 3.19 3.10 36.68
CA LEU A 17 2.67 3.79 37.88
C LEU A 17 1.15 3.90 37.75
N LEU A 18 0.43 3.03 38.46
CA LEU A 18 -1.02 3.16 38.64
C LEU A 18 -1.29 4.14 39.78
N ILE A 19 -1.90 5.28 39.46
CA ILE A 19 -2.57 6.14 40.45
C ILE A 19 -4.01 6.34 39.96
N GLY A 20 -4.94 5.63 40.57
CA GLY A 20 -6.36 5.95 40.51
C GLY A 20 -6.79 6.66 41.79
N CYS A 21 -7.78 7.54 41.68
CA CYS A 21 -8.66 7.84 42.80
C CYS A 21 -10.06 8.16 42.26
N ASN A 22 -11.09 7.76 43.01
CA ASN A 22 -12.49 7.83 42.62
C ASN A 22 -13.12 9.19 42.99
N SER A 23 -14.17 9.60 42.28
CA SER A 23 -15.12 10.60 42.77
C SER A 23 -16.49 10.40 42.12
N ASP A 24 -17.49 10.06 42.93
CA ASP A 24 -18.82 9.65 42.48
C ASP A 24 -19.71 10.83 42.05
N SER A 25 -20.66 10.57 41.15
CA SER A 25 -21.85 11.42 40.98
C SER A 25 -23.06 10.60 40.54
N ASN A 26 -23.99 10.35 41.48
CA ASN A 26 -25.34 9.90 41.14
C ASN A 26 -26.09 11.00 40.39
N VAL A 27 -26.81 10.63 39.32
CA VAL A 27 -28.02 11.35 38.86
C VAL A 27 -29.08 10.31 38.52
N GLU A 28 -30.31 10.54 38.95
CA GLU A 28 -31.41 9.58 38.88
C GLU A 28 -32.07 9.51 37.49
N SER A 29 -32.80 8.43 37.22
CA SER A 29 -33.66 8.33 36.04
C SER A 29 -34.93 9.16 36.23
N SER A 30 -35.36 9.91 35.21
CA SER A 30 -36.71 10.44 35.14
C SER A 30 -37.36 10.09 33.79
N THR A 31 -38.40 9.24 33.84
CA THR A 31 -39.28 8.95 32.72
C THR A 31 -40.29 10.08 32.53
N SER A 32 -40.51 10.50 31.29
CA SER A 32 -41.68 11.32 30.92
C SER A 32 -42.22 10.91 29.55
N GLU A 33 -43.36 10.23 29.54
CA GLU A 33 -44.16 10.02 28.34
C GLU A 33 -44.90 11.31 27.97
N THR A 34 -45.20 11.50 26.68
CA THR A 34 -46.31 12.37 26.26
C THR A 34 -46.90 11.82 24.96
N THR A 35 -48.16 11.43 25.02
CA THR A 35 -48.93 10.86 23.91
C THR A 35 -49.77 11.92 23.19
N ILE A 36 -49.86 11.85 21.86
CA ILE A 36 -51.04 12.31 21.10
C ILE A 36 -51.40 11.20 20.09
N ALA A 37 -52.70 10.98 19.87
CA ALA A 37 -53.23 9.83 19.14
C ALA A 37 -54.28 10.22 18.08
N ALA A 38 -54.33 9.43 16.99
CA ALA A 38 -55.42 9.29 16.01
C ALA A 38 -55.08 8.09 15.08
N SER A 39 -55.96 7.17 14.67
CA SER A 39 -57.34 6.85 15.07
C SER A 39 -57.63 5.35 14.79
N SER A 40 -58.81 4.86 15.16
CA SER A 40 -59.34 3.49 14.96
C SER A 40 -59.83 3.22 13.51
N GLU A 41 -60.35 2.06 13.06
CA GLU A 41 -60.81 0.77 13.65
C GLU A 41 -60.54 -0.35 12.58
N VAL A 42 -59.99 -1.56 12.82
CA VAL A 42 -60.45 -2.79 13.55
C VAL A 42 -61.30 -3.78 12.71
N ALA A 43 -61.08 -5.09 12.97
CA ALA A 43 -61.69 -6.33 12.39
C ALA A 43 -61.12 -6.80 11.02
N SER A 44 -60.98 -8.09 10.67
CA SER A 44 -61.04 -9.39 11.39
C SER A 44 -60.55 -10.53 10.43
N SER A 45 -60.12 -11.75 10.82
CA SER A 45 -59.75 -12.34 12.11
C SER A 45 -59.02 -13.70 11.89
N THR A 46 -58.57 -14.35 12.98
CA THR A 46 -58.34 -15.82 13.16
C THR A 46 -57.40 -16.61 12.24
N GLN A 47 -56.33 -17.14 12.86
CA GLN A 47 -55.66 -18.44 12.61
C GLN A 47 -55.11 -18.80 11.21
N SER A 48 -53.78 -18.94 11.16
CA SER A 48 -53.14 -20.06 10.45
C SER A 48 -51.98 -20.61 11.29
N THR A 49 -51.77 -21.93 11.23
CA THR A 49 -50.78 -22.65 12.04
C THR A 49 -49.53 -22.99 11.23
N SER A 50 -48.38 -23.05 11.92
CA SER A 50 -47.22 -23.91 11.65
C SER A 50 -46.95 -24.34 10.20
N SER A 51 -45.79 -23.92 9.66
CA SER A 51 -44.77 -24.90 9.27
C SER A 51 -43.38 -24.30 9.11
N LYS A 52 -42.36 -25.12 9.43
CA LYS A 52 -40.93 -24.86 9.25
C LYS A 52 -40.34 -25.96 8.37
N ALA A 53 -39.83 -25.59 7.21
CA ALA A 53 -39.00 -26.41 6.33
C ALA A 53 -37.96 -25.44 5.70
N THR A 54 -36.64 -25.68 5.65
CA THR A 54 -35.83 -26.91 5.73
C THR A 54 -36.03 -27.83 4.53
N SER A 55 -35.12 -27.71 3.55
CA SER A 55 -34.87 -28.72 2.53
C SER A 55 -33.38 -29.04 2.46
N LYS A 56 -33.07 -30.32 2.66
CA LYS A 56 -31.89 -31.02 2.14
C LYS A 56 -32.44 -32.18 1.27
N THR A 57 -31.70 -32.80 0.34
CA THR A 57 -30.28 -32.59 0.01
C THR A 57 -30.12 -32.26 -1.50
N GLU A 58 -29.71 -33.08 -2.48
CA GLU A 58 -29.05 -34.40 -2.47
C GLU A 58 -28.10 -34.61 -3.66
N THR A 59 -27.15 -35.49 -3.42
CA THR A 59 -25.94 -35.82 -4.18
C THR A 59 -26.21 -36.73 -5.38
N THR A 60 -25.43 -36.63 -6.45
CA THR A 60 -25.05 -37.84 -7.19
C THR A 60 -23.64 -37.75 -7.79
N THR A 61 -22.93 -38.87 -7.73
CA THR A 61 -21.50 -39.00 -8.05
C THR A 61 -21.23 -39.14 -9.55
N SER A 62 -20.15 -38.57 -10.05
CA SER A 62 -19.38 -39.19 -11.15
C SER A 62 -17.87 -39.01 -10.96
N LYS A 63 -17.12 -40.10 -11.19
CA LYS A 63 -15.66 -40.18 -11.07
C LYS A 63 -15.16 -41.01 -12.25
N ALA A 64 -14.31 -40.43 -13.10
CA ALA A 64 -13.67 -41.13 -14.20
C ALA A 64 -12.18 -40.77 -14.27
N THR A 65 -11.33 -41.80 -14.23
CA THR A 65 -9.88 -41.68 -14.38
C THR A 65 -9.50 -41.85 -15.85
N SER A 66 -8.60 -41.01 -16.36
CA SER A 66 -7.90 -41.26 -17.63
C SER A 66 -6.44 -40.88 -17.52
N ALA A 67 -5.56 -41.86 -17.71
CA ALA A 67 -4.13 -41.68 -17.95
C ALA A 67 -3.73 -42.55 -19.14
N THR A 68 -2.86 -42.05 -20.03
CA THR A 68 -2.12 -42.83 -21.04
C THR A 68 -0.92 -42.01 -21.53
N GLN A 69 0.16 -42.68 -21.92
CA GLN A 69 1.46 -42.09 -22.28
C GLN A 69 1.68 -41.96 -23.79
N SER A 70 2.76 -41.25 -24.15
CA SER A 70 3.57 -41.42 -25.38
C SER A 70 2.95 -40.90 -26.71
N THR A 71 3.71 -40.54 -27.75
CA THR A 71 5.07 -40.98 -28.16
C THR A 71 6.01 -39.87 -28.67
N THR A 72 7.29 -40.21 -28.78
CA THR A 72 8.47 -39.40 -29.13
C THR A 72 8.65 -39.13 -30.64
N LYS A 73 9.26 -37.99 -31.02
CA LYS A 73 10.37 -37.99 -32.01
C LYS A 73 11.21 -36.70 -32.07
N ASN A 74 12.49 -36.89 -32.43
CA ASN A 74 13.55 -35.87 -32.54
C ASN A 74 13.39 -34.94 -33.75
N SER A 75 14.06 -33.78 -33.69
CA SER A 75 15.16 -33.47 -34.64
C SER A 75 16.12 -32.40 -34.11
N LYS A 76 17.41 -32.51 -34.47
CA LYS A 76 18.50 -31.58 -34.13
C LYS A 76 19.44 -31.42 -35.34
N LYS A 77 19.69 -30.18 -35.77
CA LYS A 77 20.89 -29.71 -36.50
C LYS A 77 20.83 -28.17 -36.55
N ASP A 78 21.72 -27.39 -35.94
CA ASP A 78 23.19 -27.22 -36.09
C ASP A 78 23.59 -26.43 -37.37
N ASN A 79 24.23 -25.26 -37.16
CA ASN A 79 25.09 -24.49 -38.08
C ASN A 79 24.46 -23.84 -39.35
N SER A 80 25.04 -22.78 -39.96
CA SER A 80 26.38 -22.20 -39.74
C SER A 80 26.50 -20.67 -39.94
N LYS A 81 27.65 -20.14 -39.53
CA LYS A 81 28.16 -18.77 -39.69
C LYS A 81 28.58 -18.44 -41.14
N SER A 82 28.47 -17.17 -41.55
CA SER A 82 29.46 -16.53 -42.45
C SER A 82 29.50 -15.00 -42.29
N GLU A 83 30.71 -14.42 -42.25
CA GLU A 83 30.97 -13.02 -42.63
C GLU A 83 30.96 -12.91 -44.19
N ASN A 84 31.21 -11.80 -44.91
CA ASN A 84 31.87 -10.52 -44.62
C ASN A 84 31.53 -9.49 -45.75
N LYS A 85 32.14 -8.30 -45.69
CA LYS A 85 32.62 -7.44 -46.79
C LYS A 85 31.92 -6.09 -47.03
N THR A 86 32.27 -5.16 -46.14
CA THR A 86 32.67 -3.77 -46.40
C THR A 86 32.57 -3.23 -47.84
N LYS A 87 31.95 -2.06 -48.01
CA LYS A 87 32.29 -1.12 -49.10
C LYS A 87 32.17 0.34 -48.66
N THR A 88 33.27 1.08 -48.77
CA THR A 88 33.44 2.44 -48.25
C THR A 88 33.09 3.51 -49.30
N LYS A 89 32.44 4.62 -48.90
CA LYS A 89 32.81 5.96 -49.40
C LYS A 89 32.35 7.11 -48.50
N ASN A 90 33.13 8.19 -48.56
CA ASN A 90 33.06 9.49 -47.89
C ASN A 90 31.69 10.22 -48.13
N SER A 91 31.26 11.23 -47.36
CA SER A 91 32.03 12.43 -46.99
C SER A 91 31.50 13.27 -45.82
N ASN A 92 32.46 13.74 -45.01
CA ASN A 92 32.63 15.09 -44.43
C ASN A 92 31.57 15.74 -43.50
N SER A 93 32.08 16.32 -42.40
CA SER A 93 31.60 17.53 -41.67
C SER A 93 30.22 17.46 -40.95
N GLU A 94 29.99 18.05 -39.77
CA GLU A 94 30.78 19.01 -38.97
C GLU A 94 30.90 18.65 -37.46
N LYS A 95 32.05 19.06 -36.90
CA LYS A 95 32.31 19.51 -35.51
C LYS A 95 31.09 19.72 -34.59
N SER A 96 30.96 18.86 -33.57
CA SER A 96 30.73 19.29 -32.18
C SER A 96 31.05 18.16 -31.19
N GLU A 97 32.26 18.18 -30.61
CA GLU A 97 32.64 17.34 -29.47
C GLU A 97 33.54 18.18 -28.53
N SER A 98 33.53 17.86 -27.24
CA SER A 98 33.79 18.78 -26.11
C SER A 98 32.66 19.80 -25.90
N SER A 99 32.18 20.04 -24.69
CA SER A 99 32.82 19.77 -23.38
C SER A 99 31.94 18.96 -22.43
N VAL A 100 32.61 18.19 -21.55
CA VAL A 100 31.97 17.57 -20.38
C VAL A 100 31.60 18.66 -19.39
N LEU A 101 30.31 18.98 -19.31
CA LEU A 101 29.73 19.66 -18.17
C LEU A 101 28.98 18.63 -17.33
N SER A 102 29.72 17.96 -16.43
CA SER A 102 29.14 17.28 -15.29
C SER A 102 28.61 18.34 -14.31
N LYS A 103 27.47 18.95 -14.65
CA LYS A 103 26.65 19.61 -13.64
C LYS A 103 26.39 18.58 -12.54
N ASN A 104 26.69 18.96 -11.31
CA ASN A 104 26.24 18.22 -10.14
C ASN A 104 24.74 18.53 -9.95
N GLU A 105 23.90 17.95 -10.81
CA GLU A 105 22.45 18.17 -10.74
C GLU A 105 21.90 17.51 -9.48
N THR A 106 21.49 18.34 -8.53
CA THR A 106 20.86 17.97 -7.27
C THR A 106 19.76 16.94 -7.50
N SER A 107 19.83 15.82 -6.79
CA SER A 107 18.84 14.74 -6.93
C SER A 107 17.44 15.26 -6.55
N ALA A 108 16.39 14.76 -7.19
CA ALA A 108 15.01 15.09 -6.77
C ALA A 108 14.77 14.73 -5.28
N PHE A 109 15.47 13.70 -4.78
CA PHE A 109 15.46 13.29 -3.37
C PHE A 109 16.08 14.31 -2.40
N GLU A 110 16.80 15.32 -2.89
CA GLU A 110 17.35 16.42 -2.09
C GLU A 110 16.45 17.68 -2.09
N LEU A 111 15.45 17.73 -2.98
CA LEU A 111 14.52 18.84 -3.16
C LEU A 111 13.15 18.59 -2.52
N MET A 112 12.75 17.32 -2.44
CA MET A 112 11.49 16.86 -1.86
C MET A 112 11.58 16.66 -0.33
N PRO A 113 10.46 16.63 0.42
CA PRO A 113 10.46 16.25 1.84
C PRO A 113 10.91 14.79 2.03
N THR A 114 11.40 14.45 3.22
CA THR A 114 11.83 13.07 3.52
C THR A 114 10.68 12.10 3.70
N GLN A 115 9.50 12.56 4.13
CA GLN A 115 8.35 11.70 4.45
C GLN A 115 7.21 11.88 3.44
N PHE A 116 6.61 10.76 3.05
CA PHE A 116 5.41 10.69 2.22
C PHE A 116 4.37 9.73 2.85
N ILE A 117 3.09 10.05 2.72
CA ILE A 117 1.98 9.29 3.31
C ILE A 117 0.98 8.87 2.23
N PHE A 118 0.66 7.58 2.16
CA PHE A 118 -0.45 7.03 1.38
C PHE A 118 -1.59 6.62 2.33
N SER A 119 -2.78 7.16 2.09
CA SER A 119 -4.02 6.82 2.82
C SER A 119 -5.25 7.29 2.02
N SER A 120 -6.44 6.82 2.35
CA SER A 120 -7.71 7.36 1.82
C SER A 120 -8.21 8.62 2.54
N GLY A 121 -7.51 9.11 3.57
CA GLY A 121 -8.01 10.17 4.46
C GLY A 121 -9.24 9.79 5.30
N VAL A 122 -9.68 8.54 5.20
CA VAL A 122 -10.85 7.94 5.87
C VAL A 122 -10.48 6.51 6.27
N GLY A 123 -10.82 6.12 7.51
CA GLY A 123 -10.32 4.89 8.15
C GLY A 123 -9.06 5.15 8.98
N ASN A 124 -8.63 4.16 9.77
CA ASN A 124 -7.43 4.26 10.62
C ASN A 124 -6.24 3.51 10.01
N TRP A 125 -5.97 3.78 8.73
CA TRP A 125 -4.85 3.18 8.00
C TRP A 125 -3.98 4.21 7.27
N ARG A 126 -2.70 3.86 7.12
CA ARG A 126 -1.74 4.59 6.28
C ARG A 126 -0.56 3.70 5.92
N THR A 127 0.10 4.01 4.81
CA THR A 127 1.50 3.63 4.57
C THR A 127 2.36 4.89 4.60
N VAL A 128 3.35 4.93 5.47
CA VAL A 128 4.37 6.00 5.54
C VAL A 128 5.63 5.50 4.84
N LEU A 129 6.19 6.31 3.94
CA LEU A 129 7.54 6.12 3.40
C LEU A 129 8.45 7.22 3.93
N ASN A 130 9.65 6.86 4.38
CA ASN A 130 10.72 7.80 4.69
C ASN A 130 11.89 7.54 3.73
N ILE A 131 12.30 8.55 2.96
CA ILE A 131 13.23 8.42 1.83
C ILE A 131 14.47 9.28 2.07
N ASP A 132 15.64 8.65 1.98
CA ASP A 132 16.94 9.29 2.06
C ASP A 132 17.35 9.94 0.73
N LYS A 133 18.24 10.93 0.81
CA LYS A 133 18.79 11.68 -0.34
C LYS A 133 19.43 10.80 -1.41
N ASP A 134 19.91 9.62 -1.05
CA ASP A 134 20.54 8.67 -1.96
C ASP A 134 19.53 7.68 -2.60
N GLY A 135 18.24 7.75 -2.23
CA GLY A 135 17.17 6.88 -2.69
C GLY A 135 16.91 5.63 -1.87
N SER A 136 17.59 5.45 -0.73
CA SER A 136 17.21 4.43 0.26
C SER A 136 15.89 4.82 0.91
N PHE A 137 15.10 3.85 1.37
CA PHE A 137 13.87 4.15 2.11
C PHE A 137 13.50 3.09 3.14
N THR A 138 12.75 3.52 4.14
CA THR A 138 11.94 2.65 5.01
C THR A 138 10.46 2.90 4.76
N GLY A 139 9.64 1.89 5.06
CA GLY A 139 8.19 1.92 4.93
C GLY A 139 7.50 1.26 6.11
N GLU A 140 6.44 1.89 6.59
CA GLU A 140 5.56 1.42 7.68
C GLU A 140 4.12 1.48 7.18
N PHE A 141 3.47 0.33 6.98
CA PHE A 141 2.02 0.24 6.85
C PHE A 141 1.40 -0.16 8.19
N SER A 142 0.27 0.48 8.52
CA SER A 142 -0.59 0.11 9.64
C SER A 142 -2.05 0.32 9.25
N ASP A 143 -2.94 -0.58 9.69
CA ASP A 143 -4.41 -0.47 9.63
C ASP A 143 -5.03 -1.10 10.89
N SER A 144 -5.71 -0.30 11.72
CA SER A 144 -6.27 -0.74 13.01
C SER A 144 -7.79 -0.92 12.95
N ASP A 145 -8.23 -2.18 12.86
CA ASP A 145 -9.63 -2.57 12.98
C ASP A 145 -9.99 -2.89 14.44
N MET A 146 -10.50 -1.86 15.12
CA MET A 146 -11.02 -1.96 16.51
C MET A 146 -12.31 -2.79 16.62
N GLY A 147 -12.95 -3.16 15.51
CA GLY A 147 -14.14 -4.02 15.48
C GLY A 147 -13.81 -5.52 15.51
N ILE A 148 -12.62 -5.92 15.05
CA ILE A 148 -12.16 -7.32 15.06
C ILE A 148 -11.40 -7.61 16.37
N GLY A 149 -12.15 -7.72 17.47
CA GLY A 149 -11.65 -8.15 18.78
C GLY A 149 -11.82 -9.65 19.06
N GLY A 150 -11.30 -10.10 20.20
CA GLY A 150 -11.46 -11.46 20.75
C GLY A 150 -11.15 -11.51 22.25
N GLU A 151 -11.31 -12.66 22.89
CA GLU A 151 -11.11 -12.79 24.36
C GLU A 151 -9.66 -12.48 24.78
N ASP A 152 -8.68 -13.01 24.06
CA ASP A 152 -7.24 -12.71 24.26
C ASP A 152 -6.83 -11.33 23.68
N TYR A 153 -7.70 -10.67 22.92
CA TYR A 153 -7.42 -9.40 22.24
C TYR A 153 -8.65 -8.45 22.21
N PRO A 154 -9.11 -7.97 23.38
CA PRO A 154 -10.31 -7.15 23.48
C PRO A 154 -10.15 -5.76 22.83
N ASN A 155 -8.92 -5.30 22.59
CA ASN A 155 -8.61 -4.01 21.99
C ASN A 155 -8.48 -4.07 20.46
N GLY A 156 -8.99 -5.13 19.81
CA GLY A 156 -9.09 -5.23 18.35
C GLY A 156 -7.86 -5.84 17.66
N THR A 157 -7.83 -5.70 16.34
CA THR A 157 -6.76 -6.22 15.46
C THR A 157 -6.10 -5.08 14.70
N THR A 158 -4.77 -5.08 14.60
CA THR A 158 -4.02 -4.15 13.74
C THR A 158 -3.17 -4.94 12.74
N TYR A 159 -3.36 -4.65 11.45
CA TYR A 159 -2.53 -5.16 10.37
C TYR A 159 -1.33 -4.25 10.20
N ILE A 160 -0.12 -4.82 10.11
CA ILE A 160 1.13 -4.06 9.99
C ILE A 160 2.05 -4.65 8.91
N CYS A 161 2.83 -3.80 8.26
CA CYS A 161 3.92 -4.25 7.39
C CYS A 161 5.08 -3.25 7.43
N ASN A 162 6.22 -3.68 7.97
CA ASN A 162 7.47 -2.95 7.89
C ASN A 162 8.26 -3.43 6.66
N PHE A 163 8.90 -2.51 5.96
CA PHE A 163 9.71 -2.82 4.81
C PHE A 163 10.81 -1.76 4.59
N ASN A 164 11.83 -2.12 3.84
CA ASN A 164 12.89 -1.21 3.44
C ASN A 164 13.31 -1.49 1.99
N GLY A 165 13.94 -0.53 1.33
CA GLY A 165 14.26 -0.67 -0.09
C GLY A 165 15.10 0.45 -0.69
N LYS A 166 15.18 0.42 -2.02
CA LYS A 166 16.02 1.32 -2.80
C LYS A 166 15.34 1.73 -4.11
N PHE A 167 15.12 3.01 -4.31
CA PHE A 167 14.79 3.58 -5.61
C PHE A 167 16.07 3.90 -6.41
N SER A 168 15.97 3.84 -7.74
CA SER A 168 16.99 4.39 -8.64
C SER A 168 17.02 5.92 -8.55
N THR A 169 18.18 6.54 -8.79
CA THR A 169 18.29 8.00 -8.97
C THR A 169 17.23 8.52 -9.96
N PRO A 170 16.39 9.51 -9.59
CA PRO A 170 15.29 9.95 -10.43
C PRO A 170 15.78 10.65 -11.70
N LYS A 171 15.16 10.31 -12.82
CA LYS A 171 15.43 10.92 -14.13
C LYS A 171 14.38 11.98 -14.41
N LYS A 172 14.82 13.23 -14.59
CA LYS A 172 13.97 14.35 -14.97
C LYS A 172 13.31 14.09 -16.32
N ILE A 173 12.01 14.38 -16.43
CA ILE A 173 11.24 14.34 -17.68
C ILE A 173 10.97 15.77 -18.15
N ASP A 174 10.47 16.61 -17.24
CA ASP A 174 10.20 18.03 -17.45
C ASP A 174 10.47 18.80 -16.14
N GLU A 175 10.00 20.05 -16.02
CA GLU A 175 10.21 20.88 -14.83
C GLU A 175 9.64 20.25 -13.54
N TYR A 176 8.48 19.58 -13.63
CA TYR A 176 7.70 19.10 -12.48
C TYR A 176 7.64 17.58 -12.35
N MET A 177 8.00 16.82 -13.38
CA MET A 177 7.92 15.36 -13.40
C MET A 177 9.30 14.69 -13.50
N TYR A 178 9.50 13.68 -12.65
CA TYR A 178 10.64 12.75 -12.69
C TYR A 178 10.12 11.31 -12.76
N SER A 179 10.97 10.38 -13.22
CA SER A 179 10.73 8.94 -13.16
C SER A 179 11.82 8.19 -12.41
N MET A 180 11.45 7.15 -11.68
CA MET A 180 12.37 6.26 -10.98
C MET A 180 11.83 4.83 -10.99
N LYS A 181 12.70 3.86 -10.70
CA LYS A 181 12.34 2.45 -10.54
C LYS A 181 12.60 1.98 -9.12
N LEU A 182 11.77 1.07 -8.62
CA LEU A 182 12.13 0.26 -7.46
C LEU A 182 13.23 -0.72 -7.88
N THR A 183 14.36 -0.72 -7.17
CA THR A 183 15.55 -1.54 -7.50
C THR A 183 15.77 -2.69 -6.53
N SER A 184 15.36 -2.51 -5.27
CA SER A 184 15.25 -3.58 -4.27
C SER A 184 14.20 -3.22 -3.23
N MET A 185 13.55 -4.23 -2.66
CA MET A 185 12.69 -4.11 -1.49
C MET A 185 12.79 -5.39 -0.66
N VAL A 186 12.79 -5.24 0.66
CA VAL A 186 12.73 -6.32 1.65
C VAL A 186 11.55 -6.01 2.55
N VAL A 187 10.62 -6.97 2.66
CA VAL A 187 9.55 -6.95 3.67
C VAL A 187 10.05 -7.65 4.93
N GLU A 188 9.72 -7.09 6.08
CA GLU A 188 10.05 -7.66 7.39
C GLU A 188 8.91 -8.58 7.86
N ASN A 189 9.27 -9.70 8.50
CA ASN A 189 8.36 -10.79 8.88
C ASN A 189 7.65 -11.47 7.69
N ASN A 190 6.79 -12.46 7.95
CA ASN A 190 6.02 -13.16 6.91
C ASN A 190 4.54 -12.73 6.97
N GLU A 191 3.90 -12.59 5.81
CA GLU A 191 2.45 -12.34 5.72
C GLU A 191 1.67 -13.45 6.46
N GLY A 192 0.78 -13.04 7.37
CA GLY A 192 -0.03 -13.95 8.18
C GLY A 192 0.58 -14.39 9.51
N ASP A 193 1.85 -14.09 9.79
CA ASP A 193 2.40 -14.21 11.15
C ASP A 193 1.64 -13.24 12.09
N THR A 194 1.52 -13.61 13.38
CA THR A 194 0.81 -12.79 14.37
C THR A 194 1.53 -12.73 15.71
N TYR A 195 1.35 -11.63 16.43
CA TYR A 195 1.69 -11.52 17.86
C TYR A 195 0.60 -10.74 18.60
N TYR A 196 0.69 -10.71 19.93
CA TYR A 196 -0.25 -10.02 20.80
C TYR A 196 0.52 -9.10 21.73
N ASP A 197 0.08 -7.85 21.84
CA ASP A 197 0.62 -6.89 22.81
C ASP A 197 -0.50 -5.97 23.30
N ASN A 198 -0.48 -5.62 24.59
CA ASN A 198 -1.44 -4.72 25.24
C ASN A 198 -2.94 -4.98 24.89
N GLY A 199 -3.32 -6.25 24.71
CA GLY A 199 -4.69 -6.66 24.35
C GLY A 199 -5.09 -6.40 22.90
N VAL A 200 -4.14 -6.04 22.03
CA VAL A 200 -4.31 -5.92 20.57
C VAL A 200 -3.67 -7.13 19.89
N LYS A 201 -4.34 -7.66 18.86
CA LYS A 201 -3.76 -8.64 17.95
C LYS A 201 -3.06 -7.95 16.79
N TYR A 202 -1.76 -8.19 16.62
CA TYR A 202 -1.00 -7.72 15.47
C TYR A 202 -0.90 -8.81 14.41
N VAL A 203 -1.12 -8.45 13.15
CA VAL A 203 -1.08 -9.35 12.00
C VAL A 203 -0.15 -8.78 10.94
N TYR A 204 0.91 -9.51 10.59
CA TYR A 204 1.81 -9.09 9.52
C TYR A 204 1.15 -9.22 8.15
N SER A 205 1.24 -8.18 7.33
CA SER A 205 0.52 -8.02 6.06
C SER A 205 1.46 -7.65 4.90
N LYS A 206 0.89 -7.31 3.74
CA LYS A 206 1.63 -6.79 2.58
C LYS A 206 1.94 -5.29 2.73
N PRO A 207 2.99 -4.78 2.07
CA PRO A 207 3.33 -3.36 2.06
C PRO A 207 2.35 -2.57 1.17
N ASN A 208 1.18 -2.26 1.72
CA ASN A 208 0.07 -1.62 1.00
C ASN A 208 0.52 -0.36 0.22
N GLY A 209 0.17 -0.31 -1.07
CA GLY A 209 0.57 0.75 -1.99
C GLY A 209 1.91 0.51 -2.70
N MET A 210 2.70 -0.45 -2.23
CA MET A 210 3.87 -1.00 -2.93
C MET A 210 3.54 -2.29 -3.69
N ASP A 211 2.25 -2.66 -3.78
CA ASP A 211 1.77 -3.76 -4.60
C ASP A 211 2.15 -3.55 -6.08
N ASN A 212 2.70 -4.58 -6.71
CA ASN A 212 3.22 -4.56 -8.10
C ASN A 212 4.25 -3.44 -8.39
N ALA A 213 4.84 -2.85 -7.34
CA ALA A 213 5.79 -1.73 -7.45
C ALA A 213 6.98 -2.05 -8.35
N SER A 214 7.20 -1.18 -9.33
CA SER A 214 8.25 -1.36 -10.35
C SER A 214 8.68 -0.02 -10.94
N ASP A 215 7.77 0.66 -11.65
CA ASP A 215 7.95 2.02 -12.18
C ASP A 215 7.16 3.05 -11.37
N PHE A 216 7.79 4.19 -11.13
CA PHE A 216 7.27 5.28 -10.31
C PHE A 216 7.48 6.64 -10.98
N LYS A 217 6.53 7.56 -10.73
CA LYS A 217 6.66 8.99 -11.00
C LYS A 217 6.88 9.76 -9.71
N ILE A 218 7.62 10.85 -9.80
CA ILE A 218 7.61 11.93 -8.80
C ILE A 218 7.00 13.16 -9.48
N TYR A 219 5.95 13.71 -8.89
CA TYR A 219 5.33 14.98 -9.26
C TYR A 219 5.70 16.03 -8.22
N PHE A 220 6.21 17.17 -8.68
CA PHE A 220 6.57 18.32 -7.86
C PHE A 220 5.41 19.32 -7.76
N PRO A 221 5.37 20.17 -6.71
CA PRO A 221 4.43 21.28 -6.65
C PRO A 221 4.51 22.17 -7.89
N GLY A 222 3.36 22.61 -8.40
CA GLY A 222 3.27 23.50 -9.57
C GLY A 222 2.82 22.82 -10.88
N ILE A 223 2.84 21.49 -10.99
CA ILE A 223 2.18 20.80 -12.11
C ILE A 223 0.66 21.04 -12.06
N LYS A 224 0.01 21.23 -13.21
CA LYS A 224 -1.44 21.44 -13.27
C LYS A 224 -2.21 20.18 -12.89
N ILE A 225 -3.33 20.36 -12.17
CA ILE A 225 -4.22 19.24 -11.80
C ILE A 225 -4.84 18.58 -13.05
N SER A 226 -5.01 19.33 -14.16
CA SER A 226 -5.44 18.80 -15.46
C SER A 226 -4.48 17.80 -16.10
N ASP A 227 -3.20 17.87 -15.75
CA ASP A 227 -2.11 17.18 -16.45
C ASP A 227 -1.67 15.92 -15.67
N LEU A 228 -2.21 15.73 -14.46
CA LEU A 228 -2.01 14.55 -13.61
C LEU A 228 -2.91 13.37 -14.04
N PRO A 229 -2.46 12.11 -13.84
CA PRO A 229 -3.36 10.97 -13.91
C PRO A 229 -4.51 11.13 -12.91
N LYS A 230 -5.76 10.91 -13.33
CA LYS A 230 -6.94 11.01 -12.44
C LYS A 230 -6.81 10.20 -11.15
N GLN A 231 -6.10 9.08 -11.21
CA GLN A 231 -5.85 8.20 -10.06
C GLN A 231 -4.87 8.79 -9.04
N VAL A 232 -3.98 9.71 -9.44
CA VAL A 232 -3.19 10.51 -8.49
C VAL A 232 -4.12 11.45 -7.73
N VAL A 233 -4.95 12.20 -8.44
CA VAL A 233 -5.89 13.17 -7.85
C VAL A 233 -6.93 12.48 -6.95
N ALA A 234 -7.29 11.23 -7.23
CA ALA A 234 -8.21 10.43 -6.40
C ALA A 234 -7.63 10.02 -5.02
N TRP A 235 -6.30 10.03 -4.87
CA TRP A 235 -5.61 9.76 -3.60
C TRP A 235 -5.11 11.03 -2.88
N CYS A 236 -5.25 12.18 -3.53
CA CYS A 236 -4.90 13.47 -2.96
C CYS A 236 -5.92 13.90 -1.87
N PRO A 237 -5.51 14.75 -0.90
CA PRO A 237 -6.43 15.35 0.08
C PRO A 237 -7.65 16.05 -0.56
N ILE A 238 -8.78 15.98 0.15
CA ILE A 238 -10.06 16.57 -0.27
C ILE A 238 -9.88 18.05 -0.64
N GLY A 239 -10.43 18.43 -1.80
CA GLY A 239 -10.31 19.79 -2.36
C GLY A 239 -9.16 19.98 -3.35
N THR A 240 -8.23 19.02 -3.48
CA THR A 240 -7.13 19.11 -4.47
C THR A 240 -7.65 19.24 -5.91
N SER A 241 -8.79 18.63 -6.24
CA SER A 241 -9.43 18.73 -7.56
C SER A 241 -9.82 20.16 -7.96
N GLU A 242 -9.96 21.06 -6.99
CA GLU A 242 -10.40 22.46 -7.20
C GLU A 242 -9.20 23.43 -7.32
N ALA A 243 -7.97 22.94 -7.17
CA ALA A 243 -6.75 23.72 -7.36
C ALA A 243 -6.34 23.78 -8.83
N GLU A 244 -5.72 24.88 -9.26
CA GLU A 244 -5.12 24.96 -10.61
C GLU A 244 -3.89 24.03 -10.73
N THR A 245 -3.06 24.01 -9.68
CA THR A 245 -1.81 23.25 -9.61
C THR A 245 -1.68 22.47 -8.31
N LEU A 246 -0.88 21.40 -8.36
CA LEU A 246 -0.54 20.54 -7.23
C LEU A 246 0.27 21.34 -6.18
N PRO A 247 -0.15 21.42 -4.91
CA PRO A 247 0.53 22.25 -3.91
C PRO A 247 1.59 21.52 -3.07
N TYR A 248 1.84 20.23 -3.32
CA TYR A 248 2.76 19.37 -2.57
C TYR A 248 3.42 18.33 -3.51
N TYR A 249 4.33 17.52 -2.98
CA TYR A 249 4.99 16.45 -3.74
C TYR A 249 4.13 15.17 -3.76
N VAL A 250 4.21 14.40 -4.84
CA VAL A 250 3.60 13.07 -4.92
C VAL A 250 4.58 12.07 -5.50
N ILE A 251 4.71 10.91 -4.85
CA ILE A 251 5.34 9.71 -5.41
C ILE A 251 4.23 8.74 -5.81
N TYR A 252 4.16 8.37 -7.09
CA TYR A 252 3.08 7.54 -7.63
C TYR A 252 3.65 6.21 -8.15
N ASN A 253 3.18 5.09 -7.59
CA ASN A 253 3.39 3.74 -8.11
C ASN A 253 2.51 3.57 -9.35
N GLU A 254 3.10 3.54 -10.55
CA GLU A 254 2.34 3.57 -11.80
C GLU A 254 1.51 2.30 -12.03
N VAL A 255 2.01 1.15 -11.55
CA VAL A 255 1.38 -0.17 -11.75
C VAL A 255 0.42 -0.50 -10.61
N GLY A 256 0.83 -0.24 -9.37
CA GLY A 256 -0.03 -0.38 -8.18
C GLY A 256 -1.00 0.79 -7.96
N GLN A 257 -1.01 1.78 -8.85
CA GLN A 257 -1.97 2.89 -8.90
C GLN A 257 -2.17 3.63 -7.57
N SER A 258 -1.10 3.75 -6.78
CA SER A 258 -1.11 4.26 -5.41
C SER A 258 -0.21 5.50 -5.29
N ALA A 259 -0.72 6.56 -4.65
CA ALA A 259 -0.02 7.85 -4.56
C ALA A 259 0.32 8.19 -3.11
N PHE A 260 1.61 8.34 -2.83
CA PHE A 260 2.15 8.78 -1.55
C PHE A 260 2.35 10.30 -1.59
N ILE A 261 1.79 11.02 -0.63
CA ILE A 261 1.73 12.48 -0.58
C ILE A 261 2.80 13.03 0.38
N GLY A 262 3.66 13.94 -0.09
CA GLY A 262 4.76 14.53 0.67
C GLY A 262 4.60 16.05 0.79
N ILE A 263 4.35 16.55 2.00
CA ILE A 263 4.17 17.97 2.29
C ILE A 263 5.46 18.56 2.86
N VAL A 264 5.79 19.80 2.48
CA VAL A 264 6.86 20.58 3.12
C VAL A 264 6.21 21.49 4.16
N ASN A 265 6.69 21.43 5.40
CA ASN A 265 6.26 22.24 6.54
C ASN A 265 7.14 23.50 6.69
#